data_AF-T1GCV8-F1
#
_entry.id   AF-T1GCV8-F1
#
_cell.length_a   1.000
_cell.length_b   1.000
_cell.length_c   1.000
_cell.angle_alpha   90.00
_cell.angle_beta   90.00
_cell.angle_gamma   90.00
#
_symmetry.space_group_name_H-M   'P 1'
#
loop_
_entity.id
_entity.type
_entity.pdbx_description
1 polymer ?
#
loop_
_entity_poly.entity_id
_entity_poly.type
_entity_poly.pdbx_seq_one_letter_code
_entity_poly.pdbx_strand_id
1 'polypeptide(L)'
;MIKSKKAKPFHKYYCTMCHRIPNETSWLKTPESCDLEPFSHAKRSGRYKYWEPFYIGTNKEPFFDERISWEENKFMELHYQYADYWVLENYIKAAHGKLKCHESITMTINGDSSFIKYIPTLISRWKAPISAAIFAPGRDFYNALKSIKYIIKCDEFGKLVKKFVTFHFFFPLKHVPKTVPKNFKEWNLKSQIHCHKDVHFDKRKLESSYKIVQNLSYPINVARNLARAASQTHFVFANDIELFPSLDFVESFFNMIVRNTSLLSGENP
;
A
#
# COMPACT_ATOMS: atom_id res chain seq x y z
N MET A 1 19.98 -15.16 -1.35
CA MET A 1 19.73 -13.85 -2.00
C MET A 1 20.71 -12.68 -1.72
N ILE A 2 21.12 -12.36 -0.48
CA ILE A 2 21.96 -11.16 -0.20
C ILE A 2 23.37 -11.26 -0.78
N LYS A 3 24.07 -12.40 -0.59
CA LYS A 3 25.44 -12.61 -1.10
C LYS A 3 25.53 -12.50 -2.63
N SER A 4 24.48 -12.96 -3.33
CA SER A 4 24.37 -12.87 -4.79
C SER A 4 23.82 -11.53 -5.30
N LYS A 5 23.71 -10.51 -4.42
CA LYS A 5 23.17 -9.17 -4.73
C LYS A 5 21.76 -9.16 -5.34
N LYS A 6 20.98 -10.23 -5.13
CA LYS A 6 19.57 -10.32 -5.54
C LYS A 6 18.61 -9.60 -4.59
N ALA A 7 19.09 -9.25 -3.38
CA ALA A 7 18.35 -8.48 -2.38
C ALA A 7 19.29 -7.55 -1.62
N LYS A 8 18.74 -6.49 -1.01
CA LYS A 8 19.45 -5.56 -0.11
C LYS A 8 18.60 -5.29 1.14
N PRO A 9 19.21 -5.03 2.31
CA PRO A 9 18.46 -4.57 3.47
C PRO A 9 17.77 -3.24 3.19
N PHE A 10 16.49 -3.16 3.53
CA PHE A 10 15.70 -1.94 3.45
C PHE A 10 16.32 -0.85 4.35
N HIS A 11 16.34 0.41 3.89
CA HIS A 11 16.86 1.57 4.65
C HIS A 11 18.24 1.38 5.32
N LYS A 12 19.09 0.50 4.78
CA LYS A 12 20.43 0.18 5.32
C LYS A 12 21.29 1.40 5.64
N TYR A 13 21.14 2.46 4.85
CA TYR A 13 21.92 3.70 4.97
C TYR A 13 21.21 4.81 5.76
N TYR A 14 19.94 4.64 6.10
CA TYR A 14 19.13 5.64 6.82
C TYR A 14 18.98 5.29 8.30
N CYS A 15 18.64 4.04 8.61
CA CYS A 15 18.51 3.59 9.99
C CYS A 15 18.99 2.15 10.16
N THR A 16 20.29 1.99 10.45
CA THR A 16 20.89 0.65 10.67
C THR A 16 20.27 -0.09 11.86
N MET A 17 19.82 0.62 12.89
CA MET A 17 19.16 0.04 14.06
C MET A 17 17.72 -0.41 13.77
N CYS A 18 17.02 0.27 12.85
CA CYS A 18 15.64 -0.06 12.49
C CYS A 18 15.53 -1.37 11.69
N HIS A 19 16.61 -1.74 11.01
CA HIS A 19 16.70 -2.98 10.22
C HIS A 19 17.64 -4.01 10.84
N ARG A 20 17.89 -3.91 12.15
CA ARG A 20 18.55 -4.95 12.92
C ARG A 20 17.54 -6.07 13.21
N ILE A 21 17.53 -7.10 12.37
CA ILE A 21 16.58 -8.21 12.45
C ILE A 21 17.02 -9.18 13.58
N PRO A 22 16.12 -9.57 14.50
CA PRO A 22 16.40 -10.65 15.44
C PRO A 22 16.85 -11.92 14.70
N ASN A 23 17.92 -12.56 15.15
CA ASN A 23 18.48 -13.77 14.53
C ASN A 23 18.88 -13.64 13.04
N GLU A 24 19.19 -12.43 12.56
CA GLU A 24 19.55 -12.16 11.15
C GLU A 24 20.63 -13.10 10.59
N THR A 25 21.70 -13.37 11.35
CA THR A 25 22.79 -14.25 10.91
C THR A 25 22.30 -15.68 10.65
N SER A 26 21.37 -16.17 11.47
CA SER A 26 20.79 -17.51 11.30
C SER A 26 19.91 -17.50 10.05
N TRP A 27 19.02 -16.51 9.92
CA TRP A 27 18.14 -16.33 8.77
C TRP A 27 18.90 -16.27 7.43
N LEU A 28 20.02 -15.54 7.37
CA LEU A 28 20.84 -15.42 6.16
C LEU A 28 21.61 -16.70 5.80
N LYS A 29 21.73 -17.66 6.72
CA LYS A 29 22.37 -18.97 6.51
C LYS A 29 21.37 -20.08 6.22
N THR A 30 20.08 -19.86 6.49
CA THR A 30 19.02 -20.84 6.25
C THR A 30 18.89 -21.16 4.76
N PRO A 31 18.84 -22.44 4.39
CA PRO A 31 18.56 -22.84 3.01
C PRO A 31 17.23 -22.25 2.52
N GLU A 32 17.18 -21.86 1.24
CA GLU A 32 15.93 -21.41 0.62
C GLU A 32 14.97 -22.60 0.51
N SER A 33 13.71 -22.41 0.93
CA SER A 33 12.63 -23.40 0.83
C SER A 33 11.53 -22.86 -0.09
N CYS A 34 10.81 -23.76 -0.75
CA CYS A 34 9.59 -23.41 -1.49
C CYS A 34 8.41 -23.10 -0.56
N ASP A 35 8.46 -23.63 0.67
CA ASP A 35 7.40 -23.46 1.66
C ASP A 35 7.68 -22.26 2.58
N LEU A 36 6.64 -21.50 2.88
CA LEU A 36 6.68 -20.50 3.93
C LEU A 36 6.51 -21.19 5.29
N GLU A 37 7.46 -20.99 6.20
CA GLU A 37 7.45 -21.56 7.56
C GLU A 37 7.89 -20.53 8.61
N PRO A 38 7.40 -20.64 9.86
CA PRO A 38 7.91 -19.86 10.98
C PRO A 38 9.40 -20.19 11.21
N PHE A 39 10.27 -19.24 10.92
CA PHE A 39 11.71 -19.43 11.10
C PHE A 39 12.18 -19.15 12.54
N SER A 40 11.65 -18.10 13.17
CA SER A 40 12.01 -17.72 14.53
C SER A 40 10.93 -16.87 15.18
N HIS A 41 10.79 -16.97 16.50
CA HIS A 41 10.01 -16.03 17.30
C HIS A 41 10.96 -15.09 18.06
N ALA A 42 10.60 -13.81 18.17
CA ALA A 42 11.40 -12.83 18.90
C ALA A 42 10.52 -11.73 19.50
N LYS A 43 10.98 -11.12 20.60
CA LYS A 43 10.34 -9.95 21.20
C LYS A 43 11.06 -8.68 20.78
N ARG A 44 10.30 -7.65 20.39
CA ARG A 44 10.81 -6.32 20.05
C ARG A 44 11.23 -5.54 21.30
N SER A 45 12.36 -5.94 21.90
CA SER A 45 12.85 -5.42 23.18
C SER A 45 14.37 -5.24 23.15
N GLY A 46 14.91 -4.50 24.13
CA GLY A 46 16.35 -4.25 24.26
C GLY A 46 16.97 -3.69 22.97
N ARG A 47 17.97 -4.39 22.43
CA ARG A 47 18.68 -3.97 21.20
C ARG A 47 17.84 -4.00 19.92
N TYR A 48 16.63 -4.57 19.97
CA TYR A 48 15.69 -4.69 18.85
C TYR A 48 14.47 -3.77 19.01
N LYS A 49 14.45 -2.87 20.00
CA LYS A 49 13.30 -1.98 20.26
C LYS A 49 12.91 -1.09 19.07
N TYR A 50 13.87 -0.79 18.20
CA TYR A 50 13.66 0.01 16.98
C TYR A 50 13.41 -0.83 15.74
N TRP A 51 13.43 -2.17 15.83
CA TRP A 51 13.20 -3.01 14.66
C TRP A 51 11.82 -2.74 14.06
N GLU A 52 11.77 -2.50 12.74
CA GLU A 52 10.56 -2.20 11.99
C GLU A 52 10.19 -3.39 11.09
N PRO A 53 9.43 -4.38 11.60
CA PRO A 53 8.95 -5.49 10.80
C PRO A 53 7.76 -5.10 9.93
N PHE A 54 7.66 -5.73 8.76
CA PHE A 54 6.37 -5.89 8.10
C PHE A 54 5.62 -7.05 8.75
N TYR A 55 4.32 -6.88 8.98
CA TYR A 55 3.50 -7.89 9.63
C TYR A 55 2.12 -7.95 8.97
N ILE A 56 1.50 -9.13 9.05
CA ILE A 56 0.06 -9.28 8.79
C ILE A 56 -0.64 -9.02 10.12
N GLY A 57 -1.39 -7.92 10.17
CA GLY A 57 -2.22 -7.56 11.31
C GLY A 57 -3.69 -7.92 11.06
N THR A 58 -4.54 -7.42 11.94
CA THR A 58 -6.00 -7.48 11.76
C THR A 58 -6.61 -6.09 11.78
N ASN A 59 -7.93 -6.00 11.56
CA ASN A 59 -8.64 -4.73 11.73
C ASN A 59 -8.66 -4.22 13.19
N LYS A 60 -8.18 -5.00 14.18
CA LYS A 60 -8.11 -4.60 15.59
C LYS A 60 -6.90 -3.71 15.94
N GLU A 61 -5.91 -3.60 15.06
CA GLU A 61 -4.72 -2.76 15.33
C GLU A 61 -5.14 -1.28 15.57
N PRO A 62 -4.40 -0.48 16.35
CA PRO A 62 -4.72 0.94 16.46
C PRO A 62 -4.45 1.68 15.14
N PHE A 63 -5.26 2.69 14.82
CA PHE A 63 -4.94 3.57 13.69
C PHE A 63 -3.66 4.36 13.96
N PHE A 64 -2.97 4.74 12.88
CA PHE A 64 -1.82 5.63 12.99
C PHE A 64 -2.27 6.99 13.48
N ASP A 65 -1.43 7.61 14.31
CA ASP A 65 -1.65 8.97 14.74
C ASP A 65 -1.46 9.94 13.57
N GLU A 66 -2.56 10.50 13.07
CA GLU A 66 -2.57 11.39 11.90
C GLU A 66 -1.84 12.71 12.12
N ARG A 67 -1.50 13.01 13.37
CA ARG A 67 -0.75 14.21 13.79
C ARG A 67 0.74 14.10 13.51
N ILE A 68 1.23 12.88 13.37
CA ILE A 68 2.65 12.61 13.17
C ILE A 68 2.91 12.60 11.67
N SER A 69 3.59 13.64 11.18
CA SER A 69 4.13 13.64 9.83
C SER A 69 5.50 12.97 9.83
N TRP A 70 5.82 12.22 8.76
CA TRP A 70 7.19 11.72 8.55
C TRP A 70 8.12 12.82 8.00
N GLU A 71 7.55 13.85 7.38
CA GLU A 71 8.30 14.91 6.68
C GLU A 71 8.79 16.01 7.64
N GLU A 72 8.15 16.21 8.79
CA GLU A 72 8.50 17.26 9.75
C GLU A 72 8.69 16.69 11.15
N ASN A 73 9.96 16.55 11.58
CA ASN A 73 10.38 16.20 12.95
C ASN A 73 10.05 17.29 13.99
N LYS A 74 8.87 17.91 13.93
CA LYS A 74 8.40 18.89 14.90
C LYS A 74 7.16 18.36 15.61
N PHE A 75 7.30 18.08 16.90
CA PHE A 75 6.17 18.06 17.81
C PHE A 75 5.63 19.49 17.91
N MET A 76 4.70 19.85 17.02
CA MET A 76 3.97 21.10 17.15
C MET A 76 2.98 20.97 18.31
N GLU A 77 2.92 21.96 19.20
CA GLU A 77 1.81 22.11 20.15
C GLU A 77 0.52 22.32 19.34
N LEU A 78 -0.47 21.43 19.48
CA LEU A 78 -1.62 21.35 18.58
C LEU A 78 -2.92 21.83 19.25
N HIS A 79 -3.55 22.86 18.67
CA HIS A 79 -4.97 23.17 18.78
C HIS A 79 -5.72 22.48 17.61
N TYR A 80 -6.84 21.79 17.83
CA TYR A 80 -7.47 20.89 16.83
C TYR A 80 -8.83 21.35 16.26
N GLN A 81 -9.04 20.99 14.99
CA GLN A 81 -10.32 20.72 14.34
C GLN A 81 -10.23 19.33 13.65
N TYR A 82 -11.28 18.50 13.73
CA TYR A 82 -11.35 17.21 13.02
C TYR A 82 -11.73 17.41 11.54
N ALA A 83 -11.14 16.58 10.66
CA ALA A 83 -11.44 16.39 9.22
C ALA A 83 -11.03 17.51 8.24
N ASP A 84 -9.73 17.60 7.92
CA ASP A 84 -9.18 18.50 6.88
C ASP A 84 -9.15 17.91 5.46
N TYR A 85 -9.74 16.73 5.25
CA TYR A 85 -9.67 16.01 3.96
C TYR A 85 -11.05 15.63 3.43
N TRP A 86 -11.25 15.87 2.13
CA TRP A 86 -12.31 15.20 1.37
C TRP A 86 -11.84 13.82 0.95
N VAL A 87 -12.72 12.84 1.12
CA VAL A 87 -12.44 11.44 0.80
C VAL A 87 -13.48 10.92 -0.20
N LEU A 88 -12.98 10.39 -1.30
CA LEU A 88 -13.72 9.60 -2.28
C LEU A 88 -13.41 8.12 -2.01
N GLU A 89 -14.10 7.56 -1.04
CA GLU A 89 -13.93 6.17 -0.64
C GLU A 89 -14.51 5.23 -1.70
N ASN A 90 -13.80 4.13 -2.01
CA ASN A 90 -14.26 3.10 -2.93
C ASN A 90 -14.66 3.66 -4.31
N TYR A 91 -13.97 4.70 -4.79
CA TYR A 91 -14.31 5.42 -6.01
C TYR A 91 -14.14 4.54 -7.27
N ILE A 92 -13.12 3.68 -7.27
CA ILE A 92 -12.96 2.60 -8.26
C ILE A 92 -12.93 1.28 -7.51
N LYS A 93 -14.06 0.55 -7.49
CA LYS A 93 -14.18 -0.73 -6.77
C LYS A 93 -13.57 -1.89 -7.56
N ALA A 94 -12.86 -2.77 -6.86
CA ALA A 94 -12.39 -4.03 -7.40
C ALA A 94 -13.56 -4.94 -7.83
N ALA A 95 -13.34 -5.74 -8.87
CA ALA A 95 -14.34 -6.60 -9.49
C ALA A 95 -14.30 -8.07 -9.02
N HIS A 96 -13.73 -8.37 -7.84
CA HIS A 96 -13.64 -9.74 -7.32
C HIS A 96 -14.96 -10.26 -6.71
N GLY A 97 -15.99 -9.42 -6.56
CA GLY A 97 -17.27 -9.81 -5.95
C GLY A 97 -17.23 -9.75 -4.42
N LYS A 98 -18.14 -10.47 -3.75
CA LYS A 98 -18.14 -10.56 -2.28
C LYS A 98 -17.00 -11.47 -1.82
N LEU A 99 -16.22 -11.02 -0.84
CA LEU A 99 -15.21 -11.83 -0.19
C LEU A 99 -15.65 -12.22 1.22
N LYS A 100 -15.36 -13.46 1.62
CA LYS A 100 -15.41 -13.84 3.03
C LYS A 100 -14.21 -13.21 3.75
N CYS A 101 -14.41 -12.76 4.98
CA CYS A 101 -13.38 -12.02 5.71
C CYS A 101 -12.07 -12.82 5.89
N HIS A 102 -12.13 -14.15 6.02
CA HIS A 102 -10.98 -15.00 6.33
C HIS A 102 -10.36 -15.71 5.13
N GLU A 103 -10.84 -15.47 3.90
CA GLU A 103 -10.38 -16.22 2.71
C GLU A 103 -9.22 -15.55 1.97
N SER A 104 -8.84 -14.34 2.38
CA SER A 104 -7.77 -13.59 1.75
C SER A 104 -7.13 -12.59 2.72
N ILE A 105 -6.10 -11.90 2.24
CA ILE A 105 -5.41 -10.83 2.94
C ILE A 105 -5.59 -9.57 2.09
N THR A 106 -6.08 -8.48 2.69
CA THR A 106 -6.10 -7.18 2.02
C THR A 106 -4.75 -6.52 2.21
N MET A 107 -4.04 -6.25 1.12
CA MET A 107 -2.89 -5.35 1.18
C MET A 107 -3.37 -3.90 1.20
N THR A 108 -2.93 -3.12 2.17
CA THR A 108 -3.20 -1.68 2.20
C THR A 108 -1.98 -0.96 1.70
N ILE A 109 -2.14 -0.18 0.63
CA ILE A 109 -1.08 0.65 0.06
C ILE A 109 -1.51 2.11 0.06
N ASN A 110 -0.52 2.98 0.08
CA ASN A 110 -0.71 4.42 0.07
C ASN A 110 0.32 5.09 -0.85
N GLY A 111 -0.02 6.24 -1.40
CA GLY A 111 0.90 7.07 -2.19
C GLY A 111 0.19 8.24 -2.81
N ASP A 112 0.94 9.12 -3.49
CA ASP A 112 0.34 10.10 -4.39
C ASP A 112 0.16 9.54 -5.81
N SER A 113 -0.39 10.35 -6.71
CA SER A 113 -0.62 9.95 -8.11
C SER A 113 0.61 9.43 -8.86
N SER A 114 1.82 9.74 -8.41
CA SER A 114 3.07 9.31 -9.05
C SER A 114 3.43 7.85 -8.82
N PHE A 115 2.95 7.27 -7.72
CA PHE A 115 3.26 5.90 -7.34
C PHE A 115 2.33 4.88 -8.02
N ILE A 116 1.26 5.32 -8.70
CA ILE A 116 0.33 4.45 -9.42
C ILE A 116 1.04 3.53 -10.44
N LYS A 117 2.18 3.98 -10.98
CA LYS A 117 3.02 3.19 -11.89
C LYS A 117 3.52 1.85 -11.32
N TYR A 118 3.57 1.70 -9.99
CA TYR A 118 4.04 0.47 -9.34
C TYR A 118 2.95 -0.59 -9.17
N ILE A 119 1.68 -0.21 -9.30
CA ILE A 119 0.53 -1.10 -9.07
C ILE A 119 0.54 -2.34 -9.97
N PRO A 120 0.85 -2.27 -11.29
CA PRO A 120 0.91 -3.46 -12.13
C PRO A 120 1.89 -4.52 -11.62
N THR A 121 3.12 -4.12 -11.27
CA THR A 121 4.14 -5.02 -10.71
C THR A 121 3.75 -5.55 -9.34
N LEU A 122 3.09 -4.73 -8.51
CA LEU A 122 2.66 -5.14 -7.19
C LEU A 122 1.53 -6.19 -7.29
N ILE A 123 0.51 -5.96 -8.13
CA ILE A 123 -0.61 -6.90 -8.26
C ILE A 123 -0.20 -8.20 -8.96
N SER A 124 0.77 -8.18 -9.87
CA SER A 124 1.26 -9.40 -10.54
C SER A 124 1.90 -10.38 -9.56
N ARG A 125 2.41 -9.88 -8.42
CA ARG A 125 3.02 -10.68 -7.34
C ARG A 125 2.03 -11.01 -6.22
N TRP A 126 1.14 -10.06 -5.90
CA TRP A 126 0.18 -10.22 -4.81
C TRP A 126 -1.05 -11.06 -5.17
N LYS A 127 -1.65 -10.81 -6.35
CA LYS A 127 -2.83 -11.52 -6.90
C LYS A 127 -4.02 -11.67 -5.92
N ALA A 128 -4.16 -10.76 -4.98
CA ALA A 128 -5.20 -10.75 -3.95
C ALA A 128 -5.70 -9.30 -3.71
N PRO A 129 -6.71 -9.05 -2.86
CA PRO A 129 -7.30 -7.72 -2.70
C PRO A 129 -6.28 -6.66 -2.27
N ILE A 130 -6.39 -5.47 -2.86
CA ILE A 130 -5.60 -4.29 -2.53
C ILE A 130 -6.54 -3.12 -2.26
N SER A 131 -6.38 -2.49 -1.10
CA SER A 131 -6.98 -1.19 -0.76
C SER A 131 -5.92 -0.10 -0.96
N ALA A 132 -6.12 0.77 -1.95
CA ALA A 132 -5.16 1.79 -2.36
C ALA A 132 -5.67 3.20 -2.04
N ALA A 133 -5.06 3.88 -1.07
CA ALA A 133 -5.33 5.28 -0.76
C ALA A 133 -4.40 6.21 -1.55
N ILE A 134 -4.96 6.98 -2.48
CA ILE A 134 -4.21 7.87 -3.37
C ILE A 134 -4.45 9.33 -3.01
N PHE A 135 -3.37 10.01 -2.62
CA PHE A 135 -3.38 11.46 -2.41
C PHE A 135 -3.34 12.18 -3.76
N ALA A 136 -4.38 12.94 -4.05
CA ALA A 136 -4.56 13.51 -5.39
C ALA A 136 -5.21 14.90 -5.37
N PRO A 137 -4.54 15.91 -4.79
CA PRO A 137 -5.06 17.27 -4.71
C PRO A 137 -5.20 17.94 -6.08
N GLY A 138 -6.26 18.73 -6.24
CA GLY A 138 -6.49 19.57 -7.42
C GLY A 138 -6.40 18.81 -8.74
N ARG A 139 -5.38 19.13 -9.56
CA ARG A 139 -5.19 18.53 -10.90
C ARG A 139 -4.66 17.10 -10.82
N ASP A 140 -4.07 16.69 -9.71
CA ASP A 140 -3.46 15.36 -9.56
C ASP A 140 -4.51 14.24 -9.55
N PHE A 141 -5.75 14.54 -9.15
CA PHE A 141 -6.87 13.60 -9.26
C PHE A 141 -7.08 13.14 -10.71
N TYR A 142 -7.08 14.06 -11.67
CA TYR A 142 -7.24 13.71 -13.09
C TYR A 142 -6.03 12.97 -13.65
N ASN A 143 -4.83 13.29 -13.18
CA ASN A 143 -3.63 12.54 -13.53
C ASN A 143 -3.74 11.10 -13.05
N ALA A 144 -4.19 10.89 -11.80
CA ALA A 144 -4.41 9.57 -11.24
C ALA A 144 -5.47 8.77 -12.03
N LEU A 145 -6.62 9.37 -12.36
CA LEU A 145 -7.65 8.71 -13.16
C LEU A 145 -7.14 8.29 -14.54
N LYS A 146 -6.36 9.14 -15.22
CA LYS A 146 -5.75 8.83 -16.52
C LYS A 146 -4.75 7.67 -16.41
N SER A 147 -3.87 7.69 -15.40
CA SER A 147 -2.90 6.61 -15.16
C SER A 147 -3.58 5.28 -14.87
N ILE A 148 -4.60 5.26 -14.00
CA ILE A 148 -5.35 4.04 -13.67
C ILE A 148 -6.09 3.52 -14.91
N LYS A 149 -6.69 4.41 -15.68
CA LYS A 149 -7.37 4.03 -16.92
C LYS A 149 -6.41 3.45 -17.95
N TYR A 150 -5.23 4.05 -18.11
CA TYR A 150 -4.18 3.52 -18.97
C TYR A 150 -3.79 2.12 -18.52
N ILE A 151 -3.51 1.91 -17.23
CA ILE A 151 -3.19 0.58 -16.68
C ILE A 151 -4.31 -0.43 -17.00
N ILE A 152 -5.56 -0.10 -16.69
CA ILE A 152 -6.69 -1.03 -16.90
C ILE A 152 -6.87 -1.40 -18.38
N LYS A 153 -6.58 -0.48 -19.32
CA LYS A 153 -6.81 -0.70 -20.75
C LYS A 153 -5.59 -1.24 -21.52
N CYS A 154 -4.38 -0.86 -21.11
CA CYS A 154 -3.18 -0.99 -21.92
C CYS A 154 -2.08 -1.85 -21.27
N ASP A 155 -2.08 -1.97 -19.94
CA ASP A 155 -1.09 -2.78 -19.23
C ASP A 155 -1.48 -4.26 -19.23
N GLU A 156 -0.50 -5.16 -19.31
CA GLU A 156 -0.72 -6.61 -19.32
C GLU A 156 -1.44 -7.10 -18.06
N PHE A 157 -1.23 -6.44 -16.92
CA PHE A 157 -1.86 -6.76 -15.64
C PHE A 157 -3.16 -5.97 -15.41
N GLY A 158 -3.65 -5.21 -16.39
CA GLY A 158 -4.86 -4.38 -16.28
C GLY A 158 -6.11 -5.16 -15.83
N LYS A 159 -6.23 -6.43 -16.26
CA LYS A 159 -7.31 -7.33 -15.80
C LYS A 159 -7.20 -7.65 -14.30
N LEU A 160 -5.98 -7.89 -13.80
CA LEU A 160 -5.75 -8.14 -12.37
C LEU A 160 -6.00 -6.87 -11.55
N VAL A 161 -5.54 -5.71 -12.03
CA VAL A 161 -5.82 -4.42 -11.38
C VAL A 161 -7.32 -4.20 -11.24
N LYS A 162 -8.08 -4.35 -12.34
CA LYS A 162 -9.54 -4.24 -12.31
C LYS A 162 -10.19 -5.27 -11.37
N LYS A 163 -9.65 -6.48 -11.28
CA LYS A 163 -10.20 -7.55 -10.44
C LYS A 163 -9.96 -7.31 -8.96
N PHE A 164 -8.79 -6.80 -8.56
CA PHE A 164 -8.32 -6.89 -7.19
C PHE A 164 -8.05 -5.54 -6.49
N VAL A 165 -7.92 -4.43 -7.24
CA VAL A 165 -7.53 -3.14 -6.65
C VAL A 165 -8.75 -2.24 -6.49
N THR A 166 -9.00 -1.81 -5.26
CA THR A 166 -9.95 -0.76 -4.94
C THR A 166 -9.20 0.54 -4.68
N PHE A 167 -9.60 1.61 -5.36
CA PHE A 167 -8.97 2.92 -5.25
C PHE A 167 -9.84 3.89 -4.46
N HIS A 168 -9.22 4.52 -3.47
CA HIS A 168 -9.75 5.61 -2.66
C HIS A 168 -8.93 6.85 -3.00
N PHE A 169 -9.58 8.00 -3.18
CA PHE A 169 -8.89 9.26 -3.41
C PHE A 169 -9.16 10.21 -2.26
N PHE A 170 -8.16 11.00 -1.91
CA PHE A 170 -8.35 12.02 -0.90
C PHE A 170 -7.46 13.23 -1.16
N PHE A 171 -7.91 14.38 -0.66
CA PHE A 171 -7.27 15.68 -0.87
C PHE A 171 -7.73 16.68 0.19
N PRO A 172 -6.91 17.69 0.52
CA PRO A 172 -7.28 18.68 1.53
C PRO A 172 -8.52 19.49 1.12
N LEU A 173 -9.30 19.99 2.09
CA LEU A 173 -10.54 20.77 1.85
C LEU A 173 -10.34 21.97 0.90
N LYS A 174 -9.18 22.62 0.98
CA LYS A 174 -8.85 23.79 0.15
C LYS A 174 -8.32 23.42 -1.25
N HIS A 175 -8.08 22.14 -1.50
CA HIS A 175 -7.43 21.63 -2.71
C HIS A 175 -8.27 20.53 -3.38
N VAL A 176 -9.58 20.63 -3.26
CA VAL A 176 -10.55 19.77 -3.96
C VAL A 176 -10.43 19.97 -5.48
N PRO A 177 -10.47 18.91 -6.30
CA PRO A 177 -10.55 19.03 -7.74
C PRO A 177 -11.76 19.88 -8.17
N LYS A 178 -11.57 20.78 -9.13
CA LYS A 178 -12.64 21.71 -9.61
C LYS A 178 -13.96 21.00 -9.93
N THR A 179 -13.87 19.79 -10.46
CA THR A 179 -15.00 18.91 -10.71
C THR A 179 -14.57 17.48 -10.35
N VAL A 180 -15.50 16.71 -9.80
CA VAL A 180 -15.33 15.28 -9.52
C VAL A 180 -16.39 14.53 -10.32
N PRO A 181 -16.03 13.66 -11.28
CA PRO A 181 -17.01 12.86 -12.00
C PRO A 181 -17.81 12.00 -11.03
N LYS A 182 -19.11 11.81 -11.30
CA LYS A 182 -20.01 11.04 -10.42
C LYS A 182 -19.52 9.60 -10.19
N ASN A 183 -19.00 8.97 -11.23
CA ASN A 183 -18.37 7.67 -11.12
C ASN A 183 -17.31 7.46 -12.20
N PHE A 184 -16.34 6.59 -11.91
CA PHE A 184 -15.26 6.26 -12.83
C PHE A 184 -15.75 5.60 -14.12
N LYS A 185 -16.84 4.81 -14.08
CA LYS A 185 -17.36 4.09 -15.25
C LYS A 185 -17.78 5.06 -16.36
N GLU A 186 -18.58 6.07 -16.04
CA GLU A 186 -19.01 7.11 -16.97
C GLU A 186 -17.83 7.94 -17.49
N TRP A 187 -16.92 8.34 -16.61
CA TRP A 187 -15.72 9.08 -17.00
C TRP A 187 -14.83 8.28 -17.95
N ASN A 188 -14.71 6.98 -17.69
CA ASN A 188 -13.93 6.06 -18.52
C ASN A 188 -14.55 5.84 -19.91
N LEU A 189 -15.88 5.90 -20.05
CA LEU A 189 -16.56 5.80 -21.34
C LEU A 189 -16.34 7.04 -22.21
N LYS A 190 -16.33 8.23 -21.62
CA LYS A 190 -16.24 9.51 -22.35
C LYS A 190 -14.84 9.86 -22.84
N SER A 191 -13.79 9.33 -22.22
CA SER A 191 -12.40 9.63 -22.58
C SER A 191 -11.83 8.58 -23.54
N GLN A 192 -11.12 8.99 -24.58
CA GLN A 192 -10.34 8.06 -25.42
C GLN A 192 -8.94 7.88 -24.83
N ILE A 193 -8.37 6.67 -24.95
CA ILE A 193 -6.96 6.36 -24.59
C ILE A 193 -6.37 5.55 -25.74
N HIS A 194 -5.16 5.91 -26.14
CA HIS A 194 -4.38 5.24 -27.18
C HIS A 194 -3.11 4.65 -26.59
N CYS A 195 -3.10 3.32 -26.39
CA CYS A 195 -2.03 2.61 -25.68
C CYS A 195 -0.62 2.80 -26.24
N HIS A 196 -0.47 3.10 -27.53
CA HIS A 196 0.84 3.29 -28.18
C HIS A 196 1.35 4.74 -28.15
N LYS A 197 0.50 5.71 -27.82
CA LYS A 197 0.84 7.16 -27.88
C LYS A 197 0.86 7.81 -26.50
N ASP A 198 0.01 7.31 -25.60
CA ASP A 198 -0.22 7.91 -24.30
C ASP A 198 0.71 7.32 -23.23
N VAL A 199 2.00 7.68 -23.26
CA VAL A 199 2.92 7.34 -22.15
C VAL A 199 2.57 8.23 -20.95
N HIS A 200 1.77 7.71 -20.03
CA HIS A 200 1.23 8.48 -18.90
C HIS A 200 2.17 8.63 -17.70
N PHE A 201 3.34 7.98 -17.72
CA PHE A 201 4.34 8.06 -16.66
C PHE A 201 5.55 8.95 -17.03
N ASP A 202 5.30 10.08 -17.70
CA ASP A 202 6.33 11.07 -18.04
C ASP A 202 6.88 11.74 -16.77
N LYS A 203 8.20 11.66 -16.56
CA LYS A 203 8.91 12.28 -15.44
C LYS A 203 8.66 13.80 -15.35
N ARG A 204 8.50 14.50 -16.48
CA ARG A 204 8.25 15.96 -16.52
C ARG A 204 6.88 16.35 -15.94
N LYS A 205 5.88 15.46 -16.05
CA LYS A 205 4.56 15.66 -15.42
C LYS A 205 4.61 15.43 -13.91
N LEU A 206 5.57 14.64 -13.43
CA LEU A 206 5.76 14.40 -12.01
C LEU A 206 6.37 15.62 -11.30
N GLU A 207 7.36 16.25 -11.92
CA GLU A 207 8.01 17.48 -11.44
C GLU A 207 7.08 18.70 -11.41
N SER A 208 5.93 18.64 -12.11
CA SER A 208 4.92 19.71 -12.19
C SER A 208 3.57 19.34 -11.55
N SER A 209 3.56 18.32 -10.67
CA SER A 209 2.36 17.90 -9.94
C SER A 209 1.74 19.04 -9.13
N TYR A 210 0.42 19.02 -8.98
CA TYR A 210 -0.30 20.05 -8.23
C TYR A 210 0.17 20.10 -6.78
N LYS A 211 0.43 18.94 -6.16
CA LYS A 211 1.03 18.83 -4.82
C LYS A 211 2.31 19.66 -4.68
N ILE A 212 3.27 19.47 -5.60
CA ILE A 212 4.56 20.16 -5.57
C ILE A 212 4.38 21.67 -5.79
N VAL A 213 3.59 22.05 -6.81
CA VAL A 213 3.37 23.47 -7.16
C VAL A 213 2.67 24.24 -6.03
N GLN A 214 1.86 23.57 -5.21
CA GLN A 214 1.17 24.16 -4.07
C GLN A 214 1.90 23.92 -2.74
N ASN A 215 3.10 23.32 -2.77
CA ASN A 215 3.89 22.99 -1.59
C ASN A 215 3.10 22.24 -0.50
N LEU A 216 2.35 21.20 -0.91
CA LEU A 216 1.52 20.41 0.00
C LEU A 216 2.29 19.21 0.53
N SER A 217 2.31 19.04 1.85
CA SER A 217 2.87 17.87 2.53
C SER A 217 2.02 16.63 2.25
N TYR A 218 2.65 15.45 2.20
CA TYR A 218 1.93 14.19 2.00
C TYR A 218 1.47 13.61 3.36
N PRO A 219 0.15 13.56 3.64
CA PRO A 219 -0.38 13.06 4.92
C PRO A 219 -0.41 11.53 4.97
N ILE A 220 0.77 10.92 5.13
CA ILE A 220 0.96 9.47 5.05
C ILE A 220 0.08 8.67 6.04
N ASN A 221 -0.11 9.15 7.27
CA ASN A 221 -0.89 8.41 8.27
C ASN A 221 -2.40 8.45 7.98
N VAL A 222 -2.91 9.57 7.44
CA VAL A 222 -4.29 9.64 6.91
C VAL A 222 -4.46 8.62 5.79
N ALA A 223 -3.49 8.54 4.88
CA ALA A 223 -3.52 7.60 3.77
C ALA A 223 -3.52 6.14 4.24
N ARG A 224 -2.66 5.80 5.21
CA ARG A 224 -2.60 4.47 5.85
C ARG A 224 -3.93 4.11 6.52
N ASN A 225 -4.49 5.02 7.31
CA ASN A 225 -5.75 4.81 8.00
C ASN A 225 -6.91 4.64 7.02
N LEU A 226 -6.98 5.46 5.96
CA LEU A 226 -7.99 5.37 4.92
C LEU A 226 -7.96 4.02 4.21
N ALA A 227 -6.79 3.59 3.73
CA ALA A 227 -6.63 2.31 3.07
C ALA A 227 -7.02 1.16 4.02
N ARG A 228 -6.61 1.26 5.29
CA ARG A 228 -6.90 0.22 6.28
C ARG A 228 -8.37 0.14 6.66
N ALA A 229 -9.03 1.27 6.90
CA ALA A 229 -10.46 1.33 7.24
C ALA A 229 -11.34 0.71 6.15
N ALA A 230 -10.92 0.81 4.89
CA ALA A 230 -11.59 0.22 3.74
C ALA A 230 -11.24 -1.26 3.47
N SER A 231 -10.39 -1.89 4.30
CA SER A 231 -10.04 -3.30 4.15
C SER A 231 -11.26 -4.19 4.28
N GLN A 232 -11.38 -5.17 3.37
CA GLN A 232 -12.55 -6.06 3.30
C GLN A 232 -12.32 -7.41 3.96
N THR A 233 -11.09 -7.69 4.37
CA THR A 233 -10.68 -8.98 4.96
C THR A 233 -10.28 -8.80 6.42
N HIS A 234 -10.24 -9.91 7.15
CA HIS A 234 -9.82 -9.97 8.54
C HIS A 234 -8.30 -9.72 8.67
N PHE A 235 -7.52 -10.29 7.76
CA PHE A 235 -6.07 -10.15 7.71
C PHE A 235 -5.67 -8.97 6.83
N VAL A 236 -4.86 -8.06 7.37
CA VAL A 236 -4.42 -6.85 6.68
C VAL A 236 -2.90 -6.83 6.60
N PHE A 237 -2.37 -6.60 5.40
CA PHE A 237 -0.94 -6.44 5.18
C PHE A 237 -0.63 -4.99 4.80
N ALA A 238 -0.11 -4.22 5.75
CA ALA A 238 0.29 -2.83 5.51
C ALA A 238 1.62 -2.78 4.76
N ASN A 239 1.61 -2.13 3.59
CA ASN A 239 2.76 -2.13 2.70
C ASN A 239 2.90 -0.79 1.97
N ASP A 240 4.12 -0.32 1.82
CA ASP A 240 4.39 0.84 0.97
C ASP A 240 4.34 0.40 -0.49
N ILE A 241 3.75 1.24 -1.35
CA ILE A 241 3.42 0.90 -2.75
C ILE A 241 4.63 0.53 -3.62
N GLU A 242 5.83 0.91 -3.23
CA GLU A 242 7.09 0.60 -3.92
C GLU A 242 7.80 -0.67 -3.39
N LEU A 243 7.25 -1.30 -2.36
CA LEU A 243 7.79 -2.52 -1.77
C LEU A 243 7.05 -3.73 -2.35
N PHE A 244 7.73 -4.46 -3.23
CA PHE A 244 7.12 -5.61 -3.90
C PHE A 244 7.17 -6.87 -3.02
N PRO A 245 6.02 -7.51 -2.73
CA PRO A 245 5.99 -8.70 -1.88
C PRO A 245 6.66 -9.90 -2.56
N SER A 246 6.90 -10.98 -1.80
CA SER A 246 7.25 -12.28 -2.40
C SER A 246 6.14 -12.78 -3.33
N LEU A 247 6.51 -13.60 -4.32
CA LEU A 247 5.54 -14.22 -5.21
C LEU A 247 4.59 -15.13 -4.43
N ASP A 248 3.31 -15.07 -4.77
CA ASP A 248 2.26 -15.96 -4.26
C ASP A 248 2.16 -16.00 -2.72
N PHE A 249 2.57 -14.90 -2.08
CA PHE A 249 2.67 -14.81 -0.62
C PHE A 249 1.35 -15.10 0.12
N VAL A 250 0.21 -14.67 -0.43
CA VAL A 250 -1.10 -14.88 0.20
C VAL A 250 -1.42 -16.37 0.32
N GLU A 251 -1.21 -17.12 -0.76
CA GLU A 251 -1.42 -18.57 -0.77
C GLU A 251 -0.46 -19.27 0.20
N SER A 252 0.84 -18.93 0.12
CA SER A 252 1.86 -19.48 1.01
C SER A 252 1.58 -19.18 2.50
N PHE A 253 1.02 -18.01 2.82
CA PHE A 253 0.63 -17.66 4.19
C PHE A 253 -0.49 -18.55 4.72
N PHE A 254 -1.55 -18.77 3.95
CA PHE A 254 -2.63 -19.65 4.38
C PHE A 254 -2.18 -21.11 4.46
N ASN A 255 -1.35 -21.57 3.53
CA ASN A 255 -0.75 -22.92 3.58
C ASN A 255 0.14 -23.09 4.82
N MET A 256 0.91 -22.07 5.20
CA MET A 256 1.68 -22.05 6.45
C MET A 256 0.76 -22.15 7.67
N ILE A 257 -0.32 -21.34 7.72
CA ILE A 257 -1.29 -21.37 8.83
C ILE A 257 -1.91 -22.76 9.00
N VAL A 258 -2.37 -23.37 7.90
CA VAL A 258 -3.03 -24.69 7.95
C VAL A 258 -2.09 -25.77 8.49
N ARG A 259 -0.82 -25.74 8.08
CA ARG A 259 0.22 -26.67 8.57
C ARG A 259 0.61 -26.42 10.03
N ASN A 260 0.39 -25.21 10.53
CA ASN A 260 0.78 -24.77 11.86
C ASN A 260 -0.43 -24.40 12.75
N THR A 261 -1.57 -25.08 12.60
CA THR A 261 -2.80 -24.81 13.38
C THR A 261 -2.61 -24.93 14.90
N SER A 262 -1.66 -25.74 15.34
CA SER A 262 -1.24 -25.83 16.75
C SER A 262 -0.67 -24.51 17.31
N LEU A 263 -0.08 -23.65 16.46
CA LEU A 263 0.41 -22.33 16.87
C LEU A 263 -0.71 -21.30 17.07
N LEU A 264 -1.88 -21.54 16.49
CA LEU A 264 -3.05 -20.65 16.61
C LEU A 264 -3.97 -21.03 17.78
N SER A 265 -3.77 -22.20 18.38
CA SER A 265 -4.62 -22.76 19.45
C SER A 265 -4.04 -22.59 20.85
N GLY A 266 -2.93 -21.86 21.00
CA GLY A 266 -2.35 -21.55 22.31
C GLY A 266 -3.20 -20.57 23.11
N GLU A 267 -3.42 -20.88 24.39
CA GLU A 267 -4.00 -19.98 25.39
C GLU A 267 -3.06 -18.79 25.64
N ASN A 268 -3.05 -17.80 24.74
CA ASN A 268 -2.68 -16.39 24.95
C ASN A 268 -2.58 -15.71 23.58
N PRO A 269 -3.67 -15.09 23.08
CA PRO A 269 -3.66 -14.29 21.86
C PRO A 269 -2.82 -13.02 21.99
#